data_AF-A0A089NKG6-F1
#
_entry.id   AF-A0A089NKG6-F1
#
_cell.length_a   1.000
_cell.length_b   1.000
_cell.length_c   1.000
_cell.angle_alpha   90.00
_cell.angle_beta   90.00
_cell.angle_gamma   90.00
#
_symmetry.space_group_name_H-M   'P 1'
#
loop_
_entity.id
_entity.type
_entity.pdbx_description
1 polymer ?
#
loop_
_entity_poly.entity_id
_entity_poly.type
_entity_poly.pdbx_seq_one_letter_code
_entity_poly.pdbx_strand_id
1 'polypeptide(L)'
;MSREEFIIKYVALYLRKSRGEEDSDLEKHRYILREMCLKHGWKYVEYVEIASSETIEYRPKFKSLLSDVGEGIYDAVLVVDYQRLGRGELEDQGKIKRIFRDSETYIVTPDKIYNLVDDTDDLLVDVRGLLARQEYKTITKNLQRGKKIGARLGNWVNGPAPFPYKYVAAIKGLEVVAEKNVLYQEMKERIFKGDSLESMSWDFNKRGIPGPKGGLWHANSIRRIITNEAHLGKIITNKTKGSGHKKKKSQPLVINPKDEWVIVENCHVAVKTEEEHMRLLSILDKNQIIPDRVKAGTYALSGLVFCGKCKKMMRYNVRTDTYPTNSIKACNKYDHFGNYCSNRGIKISVLTDFINGEIAEYEQRILDTENYINNNLIEQLERTINEKELQLKKLNRALTKIKEMYEMDEYTREEYEERKEKRQQEIAALESELSVHRYEINYDSRKKNKERIKLINSFKDIWSSESTTENDKNMIAKKIISRIEYVFEKGSDELNISIQFN
;
A
#
# COMPACT_ATOMS: atom_id res chain seq x y z
N MET A 1 45.04 9.39 -27.02
CA MET A 1 43.85 8.53 -26.89
C MET A 1 42.65 9.38 -27.20
N SER A 2 41.96 9.07 -28.29
CA SER A 2 40.78 9.75 -28.81
C SER A 2 39.71 9.86 -27.72
N ARG A 3 39.15 11.07 -27.52
CA ARG A 3 37.88 11.22 -26.81
C ARG A 3 36.84 10.52 -27.66
N GLU A 4 36.27 9.42 -27.16
CA GLU A 4 35.03 8.89 -27.72
C GLU A 4 33.99 10.02 -27.65
N GLU A 5 33.53 10.47 -28.82
CA GLU A 5 32.43 11.42 -28.90
C GLU A 5 31.14 10.67 -28.61
N PHE A 6 30.73 10.68 -27.34
CA PHE A 6 29.41 10.22 -26.94
C PHE A 6 28.35 11.11 -27.60
N ILE A 7 27.53 10.54 -28.49
CA ILE A 7 26.42 11.25 -29.13
C ILE A 7 25.24 11.28 -28.15
N ILE A 8 25.20 12.29 -27.28
CA ILE A 8 24.11 12.49 -26.30
C ILE A 8 23.33 13.74 -26.68
N LYS A 9 22.01 13.62 -26.88
CA LYS A 9 21.12 14.74 -27.23
C LYS A 9 19.88 14.82 -26.34
N TYR A 10 19.25 13.70 -26.04
CA TYR A 10 18.03 13.59 -25.24
C TYR A 10 18.31 12.84 -23.94
N VAL A 11 18.06 13.47 -22.80
CA VAL A 11 18.43 12.91 -21.51
C VAL A 11 17.30 12.96 -20.48
N ALA A 12 17.33 12.07 -19.50
CA ALA A 12 16.43 12.13 -18.36
C ALA A 12 17.18 12.55 -17.09
N LEU A 13 16.63 13.50 -16.33
CA LEU A 13 17.14 13.89 -15.02
C LEU A 13 16.40 13.11 -13.94
N TYR A 14 17.09 12.23 -13.21
CA TYR A 14 16.48 11.53 -12.09
C TYR A 14 16.84 12.19 -10.75
N LEU A 15 15.86 12.91 -10.19
CA LEU A 15 16.00 13.68 -8.95
C LEU A 15 15.33 12.92 -7.81
N ARG A 16 16.11 12.49 -6.82
CA ARG A 16 15.60 11.75 -5.66
C ARG A 16 15.99 12.39 -4.34
N LYS A 17 15.00 12.62 -3.48
CA LYS A 17 15.19 13.01 -2.09
C LYS A 17 15.54 11.79 -1.22
N SER A 18 16.69 11.82 -0.55
CA SER A 18 17.07 10.79 0.44
C SER A 18 16.51 11.10 1.83
N ARG A 19 16.56 10.12 2.73
CA ARG A 19 16.08 10.29 4.12
C ARG A 19 16.98 11.28 4.87
N GLY A 20 16.39 12.36 5.38
CA GLY A 20 17.10 13.39 6.15
C GLY A 20 17.60 14.57 5.31
N GLU A 21 17.42 14.54 3.98
CA GLU A 21 17.67 15.69 3.11
C GLU A 21 16.49 16.68 3.20
N GLU A 22 16.81 17.97 3.20
CA GLU A 22 15.81 19.05 3.14
C GLU A 22 15.34 19.27 1.70
N ASP A 23 14.26 20.03 1.50
CA ASP A 23 13.82 20.39 0.13
C ASP A 23 14.89 21.21 -0.61
N SER A 24 15.72 21.94 0.14
CA SER A 24 16.87 22.69 -0.37
C SER A 24 17.92 21.80 -1.05
N ASP A 25 18.08 20.54 -0.62
CA ASP A 25 19.08 19.63 -1.21
C ASP A 25 18.63 19.05 -2.55
N LEU A 26 17.32 18.85 -2.73
CA LEU A 26 16.77 18.43 -4.02
C LEU A 26 16.93 19.50 -5.09
N GLU A 27 16.73 20.77 -4.71
CA GLU A 27 16.97 21.92 -5.61
C GLU A 27 18.44 22.06 -5.98
N LYS A 28 19.38 21.82 -5.06
CA LYS A 28 20.82 21.78 -5.38
C LYS A 28 21.12 20.69 -6.42
N HIS A 29 20.57 19.49 -6.24
CA HIS A 29 20.75 18.41 -7.22
C HIS A 29 20.17 18.79 -8.60
N ARG A 30 18.98 19.41 -8.61
CA ARG A 30 18.37 19.91 -9.85
C ARG A 30 19.26 20.94 -10.54
N TYR A 31 19.79 21.90 -9.78
CA TYR A 31 20.69 22.92 -10.31
C TYR A 31 21.91 22.31 -10.98
N ILE A 32 22.62 21.40 -10.30
CA ILE A 32 23.81 20.71 -10.83
C ILE A 32 23.52 20.01 -12.16
N LEU A 33 22.44 19.23 -12.22
CA LEU A 33 22.14 18.45 -13.43
C LEU A 33 21.64 19.32 -14.58
N ARG A 34 20.88 20.39 -14.30
CA ARG A 34 20.45 21.36 -15.33
C ARG A 34 21.62 22.12 -15.92
N GLU A 35 22.56 22.56 -15.07
CA GLU A 35 23.79 23.22 -15.54
C GLU A 35 24.59 22.31 -16.48
N MET A 36 24.68 21.01 -16.17
CA MET A 36 25.31 20.04 -17.08
C MET A 36 24.58 19.97 -18.42
N CYS A 37 23.25 19.86 -18.42
CA CYS A 37 22.47 19.84 -19.66
C CYS A 37 22.69 21.11 -20.49
N LEU A 38 22.67 22.28 -19.86
CA LEU A 38 22.88 23.57 -20.52
C LEU A 38 24.29 23.66 -21.14
N LYS A 39 25.31 23.25 -20.39
CA LYS A 39 26.71 23.27 -20.84
C LYS A 39 26.94 22.36 -22.05
N HIS A 40 26.25 21.23 -22.12
CA HIS A 40 26.40 20.24 -23.19
C HIS A 40 25.34 20.33 -24.29
N GLY A 41 24.36 21.25 -24.17
CA GLY A 41 23.28 21.40 -25.14
C GLY A 41 22.27 20.25 -25.15
N TRP A 42 22.14 19.51 -24.06
CA TRP A 42 21.23 18.37 -23.94
C TRP A 42 19.80 18.80 -23.63
N LYS A 43 18.82 18.21 -24.34
CA LYS A 43 17.40 18.36 -24.05
C LYS A 43 17.01 17.36 -22.97
N TYR A 44 16.25 17.80 -21.97
CA TYR A 44 16.00 16.96 -20.79
C TYR A 44 14.55 16.90 -20.32
N VAL A 45 14.19 15.79 -19.66
CA VAL A 45 12.93 15.58 -18.93
C VAL A 45 13.23 15.24 -17.47
N GLU A 46 12.46 15.80 -16.52
CA GLU A 46 12.67 15.57 -15.08
C GLU A 46 11.77 14.50 -14.48
N TYR A 47 12.39 13.56 -13.76
CA TYR A 47 11.73 12.53 -12.96
C TYR A 47 12.02 12.80 -11.48
N VAL A 48 11.06 13.40 -10.79
CA VAL A 48 11.20 13.82 -9.38
C VAL A 48 10.56 12.80 -8.44
N GLU A 49 11.38 12.14 -7.62
CA GLU A 49 10.97 11.15 -6.63
C GLU A 49 11.14 11.70 -5.20
N ILE A 50 10.01 12.02 -4.55
CA ILE A 50 9.97 12.55 -3.18
C ILE A 50 9.98 11.40 -2.15
N ALA A 51 9.74 10.16 -2.58
CA ALA A 51 9.60 9.01 -1.69
C ALA A 51 10.94 8.39 -1.25
N SER A 52 11.03 8.05 0.04
CA SER A 52 12.23 7.49 0.68
C SER A 52 12.34 5.96 0.65
N SER A 53 11.76 5.31 -0.37
CA SER A 53 11.79 3.85 -0.44
C SER A 53 13.04 3.34 -1.16
N GLU A 54 13.58 2.22 -0.68
CA GLU A 54 14.78 1.59 -1.24
C GLU A 54 14.44 0.63 -2.39
N THR A 55 13.27 -0.02 -2.33
CA THR A 55 12.79 -0.96 -3.36
C THR A 55 12.21 -0.20 -4.55
N ILE A 56 12.52 -0.67 -5.77
CA ILE A 56 11.96 -0.13 -7.03
C ILE A 56 10.42 -0.10 -6.99
N GLU A 57 9.79 -1.08 -6.33
CA GLU A 57 8.34 -1.23 -6.26
C GLU A 57 7.62 0.03 -5.75
N TYR A 58 8.25 0.74 -4.83
CA TYR A 58 7.69 1.92 -4.16
C TYR A 58 8.23 3.24 -4.72
N ARG A 59 8.84 3.22 -5.92
CA ARG A 59 9.43 4.38 -6.61
C ARG A 59 8.75 4.56 -7.96
N PRO A 60 7.51 5.10 -8.01
CA PRO A 60 6.71 5.13 -9.23
C PRO A 60 7.36 5.96 -10.33
N LYS A 61 8.04 7.08 -10.01
CA LYS A 61 8.72 7.89 -11.02
C LYS A 61 9.96 7.20 -11.55
N PHE A 62 10.64 6.44 -10.69
CA PHE A 62 11.75 5.60 -11.14
C PHE A 62 11.30 4.44 -12.03
N LYS A 63 10.13 3.85 -11.78
CA LYS A 63 9.56 2.82 -12.67
C LYS A 63 9.23 3.38 -14.05
N SER A 64 8.60 4.55 -14.11
CA SER A 64 8.34 5.23 -15.40
C SER A 64 9.65 5.47 -16.15
N LEU A 65 10.65 6.05 -15.47
CA LEU A 65 11.97 6.25 -16.07
C LEU A 65 12.59 4.95 -16.61
N LEU A 66 12.55 3.85 -15.84
CA LEU A 66 13.10 2.56 -16.29
C LEU A 66 12.34 1.97 -17.49
N SER A 67 11.04 2.25 -17.62
CA SER A 67 10.26 1.88 -18.80
C SER A 67 10.74 2.67 -20.01
N ASP A 68 10.85 3.98 -19.86
CA ASP A 68 11.24 4.90 -20.94
C ASP A 68 12.68 4.63 -21.42
N VAL A 69 13.58 4.29 -20.50
CA VAL A 69 14.94 3.82 -20.82
C VAL A 69 14.89 2.49 -21.57
N GLY A 70 14.09 1.52 -21.11
CA GLY A 70 13.94 0.24 -21.79
C GLY A 70 13.35 0.34 -23.21
N GLU A 71 12.60 1.40 -23.49
CA GLU A 71 12.07 1.74 -24.82
C GLU A 71 13.07 2.53 -25.69
N GLY A 72 14.24 2.89 -25.17
CA GLY A 72 15.28 3.62 -25.90
C GLY A 72 14.95 5.10 -26.14
N ILE A 73 14.10 5.70 -25.29
CA ILE A 73 13.64 7.10 -25.44
C ILE A 73 14.78 8.11 -25.17
N TYR A 74 15.77 7.74 -24.36
CA TYR A 74 16.83 8.61 -23.90
C TYR A 74 18.22 8.06 -24.23
N ASP A 75 19.12 8.95 -24.62
CA ASP A 75 20.54 8.63 -24.83
C ASP A 75 21.27 8.48 -23.48
N ALA A 76 20.84 9.25 -22.47
CA ALA A 76 21.46 9.19 -21.14
C ALA A 76 20.49 9.50 -20.00
N VAL A 77 20.78 8.96 -18.82
CA VAL A 77 20.14 9.33 -17.55
C VAL A 77 21.14 10.01 -16.64
N LEU A 78 20.83 11.23 -16.23
CA LEU A 78 21.63 12.04 -15.33
C LEU A 78 21.19 11.84 -13.88
N VAL A 79 22.17 11.56 -13.02
CA VAL A 79 22.02 11.48 -11.57
C VAL A 79 23.23 12.13 -10.88
N VAL A 80 23.01 12.79 -9.75
CA VAL A 80 24.12 13.39 -8.97
C VAL A 80 25.11 12.37 -8.43
N ASP A 81 24.65 11.13 -8.23
CA ASP A 81 25.46 9.98 -7.84
C ASP A 81 24.73 8.72 -8.35
N TYR A 82 25.46 7.73 -8.89
CA TYR A 82 24.93 6.42 -9.29
C TYR A 82 24.03 5.79 -8.21
N GLN A 83 24.38 6.00 -6.95
CA GLN A 83 23.63 5.55 -5.78
C GLN A 83 22.18 6.06 -5.72
N ARG A 84 21.82 7.09 -6.50
CA ARG A 84 20.43 7.55 -6.64
C ARG A 84 19.57 6.56 -7.41
N LEU A 85 20.13 5.80 -8.36
CA LEU A 85 19.41 4.78 -9.12
C LEU A 85 19.03 3.60 -8.22
N GLY A 86 19.96 3.09 -7.41
CA GLY A 86 19.61 2.08 -6.41
C GLY A 86 20.78 1.61 -5.54
N ARG A 87 20.54 1.54 -4.21
CA ARG A 87 21.42 0.87 -3.23
C ARG A 87 20.81 -0.44 -2.67
N GLY A 88 19.74 -0.93 -3.32
CA GLY A 88 18.87 -1.99 -2.82
C GLY A 88 19.46 -3.40 -2.83
N GLU A 89 18.59 -4.40 -2.81
CA GLU A 89 18.97 -5.82 -2.95
C GLU A 89 19.66 -6.06 -4.31
N LEU A 90 20.54 -7.07 -4.39
CA LEU A 90 21.32 -7.39 -5.61
C LEU A 90 20.42 -7.53 -6.85
N GLU A 91 19.19 -7.99 -6.67
CA GLU A 91 18.20 -8.18 -7.72
C GLU A 91 17.75 -6.86 -8.38
N ASP A 92 17.46 -5.83 -7.57
CA ASP A 92 17.08 -4.50 -8.08
C ASP A 92 18.24 -3.85 -8.85
N GLN A 93 19.48 -4.03 -8.39
CA GLN A 93 20.66 -3.51 -9.10
C GLN A 93 20.93 -4.25 -10.41
N GLY A 94 20.79 -5.58 -10.41
CA GLY A 94 20.92 -6.38 -11.63
C GLY A 94 19.89 -5.97 -12.69
N LYS A 95 18.64 -5.71 -12.28
CA LYS A 95 17.59 -5.23 -13.19
C LYS A 95 17.93 -3.87 -13.79
N ILE A 96 18.38 -2.91 -12.99
CA ILE A 96 18.78 -1.58 -13.48
C ILE A 96 19.93 -1.72 -14.47
N LYS A 97 21.01 -2.44 -14.11
CA LYS A 97 22.16 -2.64 -15.00
C LYS A 97 21.74 -3.25 -16.34
N ARG A 98 20.89 -4.27 -16.31
CA ARG A 98 20.39 -4.93 -17.52
C ARG A 98 19.61 -3.97 -18.42
N ILE A 99 18.69 -3.18 -17.86
CA ILE A 99 17.89 -2.23 -18.65
C ILE A 99 18.80 -1.23 -19.35
N PHE A 100 19.75 -0.62 -18.64
CA PHE A 100 20.68 0.37 -19.20
C PHE A 100 21.68 -0.23 -20.20
N ARG A 101 22.11 -1.49 -20.00
CA ARG A 101 22.96 -2.20 -20.96
C ARG A 101 22.18 -2.58 -22.22
N ASP A 102 20.99 -3.18 -22.06
CA ASP A 102 20.16 -3.66 -23.19
C ASP A 102 19.63 -2.49 -24.05
N SER A 103 19.46 -1.30 -23.46
CA SER A 103 19.06 -0.06 -24.16
C SER A 103 20.23 0.79 -24.65
N GLU A 104 21.47 0.42 -24.31
CA GLU A 104 22.69 1.19 -24.57
C GLU A 104 22.64 2.65 -24.05
N THR A 105 21.77 2.92 -23.07
CA THR A 105 21.63 4.26 -22.46
C THR A 105 22.77 4.53 -21.48
N TYR A 106 23.40 5.69 -21.60
CA TYR A 106 24.48 6.10 -20.69
C TYR A 106 23.94 6.50 -19.31
N ILE A 107 24.74 6.27 -18.27
CA ILE A 107 24.50 6.87 -16.95
C ILE A 107 25.48 8.02 -16.78
N VAL A 108 24.98 9.23 -16.53
CA VAL A 108 25.81 10.43 -16.39
C VAL A 108 25.75 10.92 -14.95
N THR A 109 26.93 11.04 -14.35
CA THR A 109 27.16 11.74 -13.08
C THR A 109 28.02 12.97 -13.32
N PRO A 110 28.05 13.94 -12.38
CA PRO A 110 28.97 15.07 -12.49
C PRO A 110 30.43 14.67 -12.69
N ASP A 111 30.82 13.51 -12.15
CA ASP A 111 32.21 13.05 -12.16
C ASP A 111 32.55 12.17 -13.36
N LYS A 112 31.56 11.44 -13.93
CA LYS A 112 31.79 10.41 -14.95
C LYS A 112 30.53 10.06 -15.74
N ILE A 113 30.73 9.77 -17.03
CA ILE A 113 29.77 9.08 -17.90
C ILE A 113 30.10 7.59 -17.87
N TYR A 114 29.09 6.75 -17.66
CA TYR A 114 29.20 5.29 -17.63
C TYR A 114 28.51 4.69 -18.85
N ASN A 115 29.23 3.82 -19.54
CA ASN A 115 28.69 2.94 -20.56
C ASN A 115 28.64 1.50 -20.03
N LEU A 116 27.45 0.96 -19.75
CA LEU A 116 27.31 -0.40 -19.22
C LEU A 116 27.50 -1.53 -20.25
N VAL A 117 27.72 -1.17 -21.52
CA VAL A 117 28.21 -2.08 -22.56
C VAL A 117 29.72 -2.29 -22.44
N ASP A 118 30.47 -1.30 -21.91
CA ASP A 118 31.89 -1.43 -21.63
C ASP A 118 32.13 -2.21 -20.33
N ASP A 119 32.92 -3.27 -20.41
CA ASP A 119 33.21 -4.15 -19.27
C ASP A 119 33.89 -3.42 -18.11
N THR A 120 34.67 -2.37 -18.39
CA THR A 120 35.40 -1.60 -17.37
C THR A 120 34.44 -0.74 -16.56
N ASP A 121 33.54 -0.05 -17.24
CA ASP A 121 32.49 0.77 -16.62
C ASP A 121 31.46 -0.09 -15.88
N ASP A 122 31.13 -1.26 -16.43
CA ASP A 122 30.25 -2.23 -15.78
C ASP A 122 30.80 -2.75 -14.45
N LEU A 123 32.10 -3.10 -14.42
CA LEU A 123 32.81 -3.52 -13.22
C LEU A 123 32.93 -2.37 -12.21
N LEU A 124 33.23 -1.16 -12.67
CA LEU A 124 33.35 0.02 -11.81
C LEU A 124 32.04 0.31 -11.07
N VAL A 125 30.91 0.17 -11.75
CA VAL A 125 29.59 0.32 -11.16
C VAL A 125 29.34 -0.73 -10.07
N ASP A 126 29.73 -1.99 -10.29
CA ASP A 126 29.58 -3.05 -9.29
C ASP A 126 30.43 -2.79 -8.04
N VAL A 127 31.68 -2.39 -8.21
CA VAL A 127 32.59 -2.06 -7.10
C VAL A 127 32.05 -0.87 -6.31
N ARG A 128 31.61 0.20 -6.97
CA ARG A 128 30.98 1.36 -6.30
C ARG A 128 29.72 0.94 -5.55
N GLY A 129 28.89 0.08 -6.15
CA GLY A 129 27.70 -0.47 -5.51
C GLY A 129 28.02 -1.32 -4.26
N LEU A 130 29.11 -2.09 -4.28
CA LEU A 130 29.59 -2.87 -3.12
C LEU A 130 30.08 -1.94 -1.99
N LEU A 131 30.93 -0.96 -2.30
CA LEU A 131 31.46 0.00 -1.33
C LEU A 131 30.34 0.79 -0.64
N ALA A 132 29.38 1.31 -1.41
CA ALA A 132 28.23 2.04 -0.88
C ALA A 132 27.40 1.21 0.12
N ARG A 133 27.22 -0.09 -0.16
CA ARG A 133 26.51 -1.01 0.74
C ARG A 133 27.31 -1.27 2.01
N GLN A 134 28.63 -1.38 1.92
CA GLN A 134 29.50 -1.54 3.08
C GLN A 134 29.51 -0.29 3.96
N GLU A 135 29.58 0.91 3.38
CA GLU A 135 29.45 2.17 4.10
C GLU A 135 28.11 2.27 4.82
N TYR A 136 27.01 1.97 4.13
CA TYR A 136 25.68 1.99 4.75
C TYR A 136 25.57 1.01 5.93
N LYS A 137 26.07 -0.22 5.79
CA LYS A 137 26.15 -1.20 6.89
C LYS A 137 26.98 -0.64 8.06
N THR A 138 28.08 0.05 7.78
CA THR A 138 28.96 0.64 8.79
C THR A 138 28.29 1.79 9.52
N ILE A 139 27.65 2.72 8.79
CA ILE A 139 26.87 3.82 9.36
C ILE A 139 25.75 3.28 10.25
N THR A 140 25.01 2.28 9.78
CA THR A 140 23.92 1.65 10.55
C THR A 140 24.44 1.03 11.85
N LYS A 141 25.55 0.29 11.77
CA LYS A 141 26.22 -0.29 12.95
C LYS A 141 26.69 0.81 13.91
N ASN A 142 27.27 1.88 13.40
CA ASN A 142 27.75 3.01 14.21
C ASN A 142 26.60 3.75 14.91
N LEU A 143 25.48 3.98 14.22
CA LEU A 143 24.27 4.56 14.81
C LEU A 143 23.70 3.67 15.92
N GLN A 144 23.62 2.35 15.70
CA GLN A 144 23.18 1.41 16.73
C GLN A 144 24.13 1.40 17.93
N ARG A 145 25.44 1.41 17.69
CA ARG A 145 26.45 1.48 18.74
C ARG A 145 26.36 2.79 19.52
N GLY A 146 26.23 3.92 18.83
CA GLY A 146 26.04 5.25 19.42
C GLY A 146 24.78 5.31 20.27
N LYS A 147 23.68 4.68 19.83
CA LYS A 147 22.45 4.54 20.62
C LYS A 147 22.67 3.77 21.92
N LYS A 148 23.39 2.64 21.88
CA LYS A 148 23.73 1.84 23.08
C LYS A 148 24.64 2.61 24.03
N ILE A 149 25.65 3.31 23.51
CA ILE A 149 26.55 4.15 24.31
C ILE A 149 25.78 5.31 24.95
N GLY A 150 24.95 6.01 24.18
CA GLY A 150 24.11 7.10 24.68
C GLY A 150 23.22 6.66 25.83
N ALA A 151 22.57 5.50 25.71
CA ALA A 151 21.80 4.92 26.82
C ALA A 151 22.66 4.67 28.08
N ARG A 152 23.86 4.09 27.92
CA ARG A 152 24.81 3.85 29.04
C ARG A 152 25.27 5.13 29.72
N LEU A 153 25.30 6.24 29.00
CA LEU A 153 25.60 7.56 29.55
C LEU A 153 24.38 8.25 30.18
N GLY A 154 23.23 7.57 30.26
CA GLY A 154 21.98 8.13 30.81
C GLY A 154 21.20 9.02 29.83
N ASN A 155 21.64 9.14 28.57
CA ASN A 155 20.94 9.96 27.58
C ASN A 155 19.68 9.26 27.07
N TRP A 156 18.60 10.01 26.89
CA TRP A 156 17.37 9.48 26.31
C TRP A 156 17.51 9.21 24.82
N VAL A 157 17.42 7.94 24.42
CA VAL A 157 17.66 7.49 23.03
C VAL A 157 16.45 6.84 22.35
N ASN A 158 15.30 6.72 23.03
CA ASN A 158 14.16 5.93 22.56
C ASN A 158 13.10 6.73 21.78
N GLY A 159 13.50 7.85 21.16
CA GLY A 159 12.63 8.70 20.35
C GLY A 159 11.84 9.69 21.21
N PRO A 160 10.55 9.94 20.92
CA PRO A 160 9.74 10.90 21.68
C PRO A 160 9.69 10.58 23.18
N ALA A 161 9.71 11.63 24.01
CA ALA A 161 9.58 11.47 25.46
C ALA A 161 8.24 10.79 25.83
N PRO A 162 8.24 9.78 26.71
CA PRO A 162 7.02 9.13 27.16
C PRO A 162 6.25 10.08 28.08
N PHE A 163 4.92 10.11 27.98
CA PHE A 163 4.08 10.83 28.95
C PHE A 163 4.36 10.31 30.38
N PRO A 164 4.54 11.13 31.43
CA PRO A 164 4.34 12.59 31.51
C PRO A 164 5.61 13.43 31.28
N TYR A 165 6.68 12.84 30.74
CA TYR A 165 7.97 13.52 30.57
C TYR A 165 8.02 14.45 29.34
N LYS A 166 8.98 15.38 29.36
CA LYS A 166 9.49 16.12 28.20
C LYS A 166 10.98 15.81 28.01
N TYR A 167 11.45 15.86 26.77
CA TYR A 167 12.87 15.78 26.47
C TYR A 167 13.52 17.15 26.68
N VAL A 168 14.66 17.19 27.37
CA VAL A 168 15.41 18.43 27.61
C VAL A 168 16.80 18.30 27.02
N ALA A 169 17.10 19.14 26.02
CA ALA A 169 18.33 19.08 25.26
C ALA A 169 19.59 19.35 26.10
N ALA A 170 19.49 20.22 27.11
CA ALA A 170 20.61 20.59 27.98
C ALA A 170 21.17 19.38 28.74
N ILE A 171 20.30 18.51 29.26
CA ILE A 171 20.68 17.28 29.97
C ILE A 171 20.61 16.03 29.10
N LYS A 172 20.23 16.17 27.82
CA LYS A 172 19.98 15.08 26.86
C LYS A 172 19.09 13.95 27.45
N GLY A 173 18.13 14.34 28.29
CA GLY A 173 17.39 13.45 29.18
C GLY A 173 15.93 13.81 29.31
N LEU A 174 15.26 13.23 30.32
CA LEU A 174 13.84 13.40 30.57
C LEU A 174 13.58 14.19 31.85
N GLU A 175 12.63 15.13 31.78
CA GLU A 175 12.09 15.85 32.94
C GLU A 175 10.59 15.62 33.06
N VAL A 176 10.08 15.51 34.28
CA VAL A 176 8.66 15.38 34.56
C VAL A 176 7.96 16.71 34.30
N VAL A 177 6.88 16.70 33.51
CA VAL A 177 5.99 17.86 33.38
C VAL A 177 4.94 17.78 34.46
N ALA A 178 4.94 18.73 35.40
CA ALA A 178 4.06 18.71 36.58
C ALA A 178 2.57 18.52 36.23
N GLU A 179 2.05 19.29 35.29
CA GLU A 179 0.65 19.21 34.83
C GLU A 179 0.29 17.83 34.28
N LYS A 180 1.18 17.21 33.49
CA LYS A 180 0.98 15.87 32.94
C LYS A 180 1.11 14.79 34.01
N ASN A 181 1.95 15.04 35.02
CA ASN A 181 2.15 14.11 36.12
C ASN A 181 0.91 14.00 37.00
N VAL A 182 0.15 15.10 37.21
CA VAL A 182 -1.15 15.04 37.91
C VAL A 182 -2.07 14.01 37.27
N LEU A 183 -2.22 14.07 35.95
CA LEU A 183 -3.04 13.12 35.20
C LEU A 183 -2.48 11.69 35.25
N TYR A 184 -1.16 11.52 35.22
CA TYR A 184 -0.52 10.21 35.37
C TYR A 184 -0.80 9.59 36.75
N GLN A 185 -0.72 10.38 37.83
CA GLN A 185 -1.03 9.90 39.18
C GLN A 185 -2.52 9.55 39.30
N GLU A 186 -3.41 10.38 38.72
CA GLU A 186 -4.85 10.08 38.63
C GLU A 186 -5.11 8.72 37.96
N MET A 187 -4.45 8.43 36.82
CA MET A 187 -4.55 7.12 36.16
C MET A 187 -4.11 5.98 37.08
N LYS A 188 -2.97 6.13 37.77
CA LYS A 188 -2.42 5.11 38.66
C LYS A 188 -3.39 4.80 39.80
N GLU A 189 -3.90 5.83 40.47
CA GLU A 189 -4.84 5.68 41.58
C GLU A 189 -6.15 5.01 41.16
N ARG A 190 -6.70 5.41 40.02
CA ARG A 190 -7.95 4.83 39.48
C ARG A 190 -7.78 3.35 39.15
N ILE A 191 -6.65 2.94 38.59
CA ILE A 191 -6.35 1.52 38.36
C ILE A 191 -6.29 0.75 39.68
N PHE A 192 -5.67 1.31 40.72
CA PHE A 192 -5.62 0.68 42.03
C PHE A 192 -7.00 0.56 42.71
N LYS A 193 -7.91 1.48 42.40
CA LYS A 193 -9.33 1.44 42.83
C LYS A 193 -10.19 0.47 42.00
N GLY A 194 -9.67 -0.06 40.89
CA GLY A 194 -10.35 -1.04 40.05
C GLY A 194 -11.11 -0.45 38.85
N ASP A 195 -10.90 0.83 38.51
CA ASP A 195 -11.49 1.44 37.32
C ASP A 195 -10.97 0.76 36.04
N SER A 196 -11.86 0.56 35.07
CA SER A 196 -11.46 0.06 33.76
C SER A 196 -10.73 1.12 32.94
N LEU A 197 -9.80 0.67 32.08
CA LEU A 197 -9.07 1.55 31.18
C LEU A 197 -9.99 2.27 30.20
N GLU A 198 -11.08 1.62 29.80
CA GLU A 198 -12.14 2.18 28.97
C GLU A 198 -12.84 3.35 29.68
N SER A 199 -13.26 3.15 30.93
CA SER A 199 -13.95 4.17 31.72
C SER A 199 -13.08 5.42 31.89
N MET A 200 -11.80 5.24 32.22
CA MET A 200 -10.84 6.35 32.28
C MET A 200 -10.70 7.07 30.95
N SER A 201 -10.61 6.33 29.83
CA SER A 201 -10.50 6.96 28.51
C SER A 201 -11.72 7.80 28.17
N TRP A 202 -12.93 7.35 28.52
CA TRP A 202 -14.16 8.12 28.32
C TRP A 202 -14.21 9.37 29.18
N ASP A 203 -13.83 9.27 30.45
CA ASP A 203 -13.77 10.40 31.36
C ASP A 203 -12.83 11.49 30.85
N PHE A 204 -11.60 11.13 30.48
CA PHE A 204 -10.63 12.09 29.95
C PHE A 204 -11.10 12.75 28.66
N ASN A 205 -11.76 11.99 27.77
CA ASN A 205 -12.33 12.53 26.54
C ASN A 205 -13.52 13.47 26.81
N LYS A 206 -14.38 13.15 27.78
CA LYS A 206 -15.49 14.04 28.19
C LYS A 206 -14.99 15.34 28.81
N ARG A 207 -13.89 15.27 29.55
CA ARG A 207 -13.19 16.44 30.12
C ARG A 207 -12.42 17.25 29.08
N GLY A 208 -12.39 16.82 27.81
CA GLY A 208 -11.66 17.51 26.73
C GLY A 208 -10.14 17.44 26.87
N ILE A 209 -9.61 16.51 27.66
CA ILE A 209 -8.17 16.38 27.89
C ILE A 209 -7.54 15.71 26.67
N PRO A 210 -6.62 16.36 25.93
CA PRO A 210 -5.98 15.74 24.79
C PRO A 210 -5.04 14.61 25.24
N GLY A 211 -5.04 13.52 24.47
CA GLY A 211 -4.07 12.44 24.62
C GLY A 211 -2.66 12.90 24.31
N PRO A 212 -1.62 12.08 24.59
CA PRO A 212 -0.21 12.49 24.49
C PRO A 212 0.24 12.96 23.10
N LYS A 213 -0.52 12.65 22.04
CA LYS A 213 -0.28 13.06 20.65
C LYS A 213 -1.33 14.04 20.10
N GLY A 214 -2.14 14.66 20.96
CA GLY A 214 -3.15 15.66 20.58
C GLY A 214 -4.52 15.09 20.14
N GLY A 215 -4.73 13.78 20.19
CA GLY A 215 -6.01 13.13 19.84
C GLY A 215 -6.79 12.62 21.06
N LEU A 216 -7.82 11.81 20.83
CA LEU A 216 -8.62 11.20 21.90
C LEU A 216 -7.82 10.14 22.70
N TRP A 217 -8.19 9.96 23.96
CA TRP A 217 -7.75 8.87 24.80
C TRP A 217 -8.37 7.54 24.37
N HIS A 218 -7.55 6.50 24.44
CA HIS A 218 -7.97 5.12 24.24
C HIS A 218 -7.43 4.26 25.39
N ALA A 219 -8.16 3.23 25.79
CA ALA A 219 -7.74 2.28 26.82
C ALA A 219 -6.32 1.73 26.59
N ASN A 220 -5.98 1.36 25.34
CA ASN A 220 -4.65 0.86 25.00
C ASN A 220 -3.54 1.93 25.14
N SER A 221 -3.86 3.21 24.94
CA SER A 221 -2.92 4.30 25.18
C SER A 221 -2.59 4.42 26.66
N ILE A 222 -3.61 4.36 27.52
CA ILE A 222 -3.44 4.36 28.99
C ILE A 222 -2.63 3.13 29.42
N ARG A 223 -2.98 1.94 28.92
CA ARG A 223 -2.22 0.70 29.20
C ARG A 223 -0.74 0.88 28.87
N ARG A 224 -0.42 1.33 27.66
CA ARG A 224 0.96 1.52 27.21
C ARG A 224 1.74 2.54 28.04
N ILE A 225 1.08 3.58 28.54
CA ILE A 225 1.69 4.55 29.45
C ILE A 225 1.98 3.84 30.77
N ILE A 226 0.96 3.33 31.45
CA ILE A 226 1.10 2.78 32.80
C ILE A 226 2.05 1.56 32.87
N THR A 227 2.15 0.76 31.80
CA THR A 227 3.08 -0.38 31.74
C THR A 227 4.48 -0.01 31.26
N ASN A 228 4.77 1.26 30.94
CA ASN A 228 6.10 1.64 30.47
C ASN A 228 7.10 1.64 31.64
N GLU A 229 8.21 0.93 31.48
CA GLU A 229 9.30 0.84 32.46
C GLU A 229 10.11 2.14 32.55
N ALA A 230 10.00 3.05 31.56
CA ALA A 230 10.61 4.37 31.66
C ALA A 230 10.14 5.14 32.91
N HIS A 231 8.93 4.90 33.40
CA HIS A 231 8.42 5.54 34.61
C HIS A 231 9.13 5.12 35.91
N LEU A 232 9.96 4.08 35.86
CA LEU A 232 10.83 3.63 36.96
C LEU A 232 12.19 4.35 36.95
N GLY A 233 12.38 5.37 36.10
CA GLY A 233 13.68 6.02 35.92
C GLY A 233 14.66 5.21 35.08
N LYS A 234 14.18 4.20 34.35
CA LYS A 234 15.01 3.28 33.54
C LYS A 234 15.07 3.70 32.08
N ILE A 235 16.24 3.60 31.46
CA ILE A 235 16.41 3.65 30.01
C ILE A 235 16.70 2.23 29.54
N ILE A 236 15.80 1.69 28.72
CA ILE A 236 15.94 0.34 28.16
C ILE A 236 15.97 0.42 26.64
N THR A 237 17.07 -0.02 26.04
CA THR A 237 17.22 -0.05 24.58
C THR A 237 17.66 -1.43 24.09
N ASN A 238 17.66 -1.62 22.77
CA ASN A 238 17.95 -2.88 22.11
C ASN A 238 16.95 -4.03 22.42
N LYS A 239 15.70 -3.71 22.80
CA LYS A 239 14.65 -4.72 23.08
C LYS A 239 14.23 -5.54 21.86
N THR A 240 14.26 -4.93 20.68
CA THR A 240 13.75 -5.53 19.45
C THR A 240 14.69 -5.26 18.28
N LYS A 241 14.67 -6.18 17.31
CA LYS A 241 15.30 -6.05 16.00
C LYS A 241 14.28 -6.25 14.89
N GLY A 242 14.58 -5.78 13.68
CA GLY A 242 13.66 -5.84 12.55
C GLY A 242 12.63 -4.69 12.55
N SER A 243 11.59 -4.84 11.74
CA SER A 243 10.57 -3.81 11.53
C SER A 243 9.19 -4.43 11.43
N GLY A 244 8.23 -3.85 12.15
CA GLY A 244 6.81 -4.22 12.06
C GLY A 244 6.05 -3.48 10.95
N HIS A 245 6.74 -2.86 10.00
CA HIS A 245 6.12 -1.99 9.02
C HIS A 245 5.34 -2.81 7.97
N LYS A 246 4.00 -2.79 8.06
CA LYS A 246 3.08 -3.58 7.22
C LYS A 246 3.31 -3.50 5.71
N LYS A 247 3.84 -2.37 5.23
CA LYS A 247 4.04 -2.07 3.80
C LYS A 247 5.48 -2.20 3.31
N LYS A 248 6.45 -2.57 4.16
CA LYS A 248 7.85 -2.70 3.72
C LYS A 248 8.31 -4.12 4.00
N LYS A 249 8.80 -4.82 2.97
CA LYS A 249 9.55 -6.06 3.16
C LYS A 249 10.74 -5.74 4.05
N SER A 250 10.69 -6.24 5.28
CA SER A 250 11.72 -6.04 6.28
C SER A 250 11.74 -7.27 7.17
N GLN A 251 12.90 -7.54 7.77
CA GLN A 251 13.03 -8.62 8.76
C GLN A 251 11.93 -8.46 9.83
N PRO A 252 11.23 -9.55 10.18
CA PRO A 252 10.13 -9.48 11.14
C PRO A 252 10.61 -8.89 12.46
N LEU A 253 9.71 -8.21 13.16
CA LEU A 253 10.00 -7.67 14.47
C LEU A 253 10.22 -8.83 15.46
N VAL A 254 11.46 -9.00 15.92
CA VAL A 254 11.84 -10.03 16.89
C VAL A 254 12.27 -9.35 18.18
N ILE A 255 11.86 -9.90 19.32
CA ILE A 255 12.33 -9.49 20.64
C ILE A 255 13.70 -10.11 20.86
N ASN A 256 14.69 -9.29 21.18
CA ASN A 256 16.04 -9.78 21.48
C ASN A 256 16.06 -10.45 22.86
N PRO A 257 16.97 -11.43 23.08
CA PRO A 257 17.25 -11.96 24.42
C PRO A 257 17.52 -10.85 25.44
N LYS A 258 17.10 -11.05 26.70
CA LYS A 258 17.16 -10.00 27.74
C LYS A 258 18.60 -9.58 28.08
N ASP A 259 19.56 -10.49 27.95
CA ASP A 259 21.00 -10.26 28.13
C ASP A 259 21.58 -9.30 27.08
N GLU A 260 20.96 -9.20 25.89
CA GLU A 260 21.36 -8.20 24.88
C GLU A 260 20.76 -6.81 25.16
N TRP A 261 19.84 -6.67 26.12
CA TRP A 261 19.20 -5.40 26.41
C TRP A 261 20.18 -4.51 27.15
N VAL A 262 20.19 -3.22 26.79
CA VAL A 262 20.91 -2.22 27.55
C VAL A 262 19.91 -1.57 28.49
N ILE A 263 19.97 -1.96 29.76
CA ILE A 263 19.14 -1.44 30.85
C ILE A 263 20.03 -0.58 31.72
N VAL A 264 19.64 0.68 31.89
CA VAL A 264 20.34 1.65 32.75
C VAL A 264 19.31 2.25 33.68
N GLU A 265 19.57 2.17 34.98
CA GLU A 265 18.65 2.64 36.01
C GLU A 265 18.98 4.08 36.44
N ASN A 266 18.07 4.72 37.16
CA ASN A 266 18.25 6.06 37.75
C ASN A 266 18.69 7.16 36.75
N CYS A 267 18.24 7.08 35.51
CA CYS A 267 18.59 8.05 34.46
C CYS A 267 17.75 9.34 34.52
N HIS A 268 16.57 9.27 35.12
CA HIS A 268 15.64 10.39 35.27
C HIS A 268 14.66 10.12 36.42
N VAL A 269 13.93 11.15 36.85
CA VAL A 269 13.01 11.08 37.99
C VAL A 269 11.92 10.03 37.75
N ALA A 270 11.83 9.03 38.63
CA ALA A 270 10.79 8.02 38.60
C ALA A 270 9.44 8.60 39.07
N VAL A 271 8.35 8.19 38.42
CA VAL A 271 6.96 8.61 38.77
C VAL A 271 6.13 7.47 39.38
N LYS A 272 6.72 6.27 39.46
CA LYS A 272 6.20 5.11 40.20
C LYS A 272 7.33 4.26 40.75
N THR A 273 7.04 3.47 41.78
CA THR A 273 7.99 2.48 42.33
C THR A 273 7.92 1.13 41.59
N GLU A 274 8.90 0.27 41.81
CA GLU A 274 8.91 -1.10 41.27
C GLU A 274 7.72 -1.92 41.81
N GLU A 275 7.40 -1.77 43.09
CA GLU A 275 6.24 -2.41 43.73
C GLU A 275 4.92 -1.97 43.09
N GLU A 276 4.75 -0.66 42.88
CA GLU A 276 3.59 -0.11 42.17
C GLU A 276 3.52 -0.66 40.75
N HIS A 277 4.65 -0.77 40.05
CA HIS A 277 4.69 -1.31 38.69
C HIS A 277 4.24 -2.77 38.63
N MET A 278 4.77 -3.62 39.51
CA MET A 278 4.37 -5.02 39.59
C MET A 278 2.90 -5.18 39.95
N ARG A 279 2.40 -4.35 40.87
CA ARG A 279 0.96 -4.32 41.22
C ARG A 279 0.10 -3.95 40.02
N LEU A 280 0.47 -2.89 39.27
CA LEU A 280 -0.23 -2.47 38.06
C LEU A 280 -0.26 -3.59 37.01
N LEU A 281 0.88 -4.27 36.76
CA LEU A 281 0.93 -5.40 35.84
C LEU A 281 -0.02 -6.53 36.27
N SER A 282 -0.01 -6.89 37.56
CA SER A 282 -0.89 -7.94 38.07
C SER A 282 -2.39 -7.62 37.92
N ILE A 283 -2.79 -6.36 38.11
CA ILE A 283 -4.18 -5.92 37.91
C ILE A 283 -4.56 -6.01 36.43
N LEU A 284 -3.64 -5.59 35.54
CA LEU A 284 -3.87 -5.56 34.10
C LEU A 284 -3.86 -6.96 33.45
N ASP A 285 -3.13 -7.91 34.01
CA ASP A 285 -3.01 -9.28 33.48
C ASP A 285 -4.15 -10.21 33.91
N LYS A 286 -4.82 -9.92 35.04
CA LYS A 286 -6.03 -10.66 35.49
C LYS A 286 -7.16 -10.69 34.46
N ASN A 287 -7.13 -9.82 33.45
CA ASN A 287 -8.15 -9.69 32.40
C ASN A 287 -7.78 -10.38 31.07
N GLN A 288 -6.70 -11.17 31.01
CA GLN A 288 -6.23 -11.81 29.76
C GLN A 288 -6.69 -13.26 29.54
N ILE A 289 -7.65 -13.78 30.31
CA ILE A 289 -8.23 -15.10 29.99
C ILE A 289 -9.06 -14.95 28.72
N ILE A 290 -8.50 -15.40 27.59
CA ILE A 290 -9.24 -15.56 26.33
C ILE A 290 -10.23 -16.72 26.59
N PRO A 291 -11.55 -16.47 26.63
CA PRO A 291 -12.51 -17.54 26.84
C PRO A 291 -12.39 -18.56 25.70
N ASP A 292 -12.50 -19.86 25.98
CA ASP A 292 -12.42 -20.91 24.94
C ASP A 292 -13.45 -20.70 23.81
N ARG A 293 -14.55 -20.00 24.08
CA ARG A 293 -15.53 -19.54 23.07
C ARG A 293 -14.95 -18.64 21.98
N VAL A 294 -13.78 -18.02 22.18
CA VAL A 294 -13.07 -17.23 21.14
C VAL A 294 -12.38 -18.16 20.13
N LYS A 295 -12.21 -19.45 20.45
CA LYS A 295 -11.78 -20.52 19.53
C LYS A 295 -12.95 -21.14 18.75
N ALA A 296 -14.18 -20.64 18.91
CA ALA A 296 -15.32 -21.09 18.11
C ALA A 296 -15.04 -20.82 16.62
N GLY A 297 -15.35 -21.81 15.77
CA GLY A 297 -15.07 -21.79 14.34
C GLY A 297 -15.74 -20.63 13.59
N THR A 298 -15.39 -20.48 12.31
CA THR A 298 -15.93 -19.47 11.41
C THR A 298 -17.35 -19.83 10.97
N TYR A 299 -18.32 -18.98 11.29
CA TYR A 299 -19.71 -19.05 10.78
C TYR A 299 -19.85 -18.37 9.40
N ALA A 300 -20.90 -18.71 8.65
CA ALA A 300 -21.12 -18.30 7.25
C ALA A 300 -20.99 -16.79 6.99
N LEU A 301 -21.49 -15.90 7.86
CA LEU A 301 -21.38 -14.43 7.72
C LEU A 301 -20.30 -13.80 8.62
N SER A 302 -19.40 -14.61 9.17
CA SER A 302 -18.31 -14.12 10.03
C SER A 302 -17.43 -13.15 9.26
N GLY A 303 -17.32 -11.92 9.77
CA GLY A 303 -16.55 -10.86 9.14
C GLY A 303 -17.29 -10.05 8.07
N LEU A 304 -18.56 -10.36 7.79
CA LEU A 304 -19.35 -9.68 6.75
C LEU A 304 -20.39 -8.70 7.33
N VAL A 305 -20.93 -8.95 8.52
CA VAL A 305 -22.01 -8.14 9.10
C VAL A 305 -21.49 -7.01 9.98
N PHE A 306 -21.93 -5.79 9.69
CA PHE A 306 -21.58 -4.55 10.38
C PHE A 306 -22.83 -3.82 10.87
N CYS A 307 -22.70 -3.15 12.01
CA CYS A 307 -23.74 -2.29 12.54
C CYS A 307 -23.82 -1.01 11.69
N GLY A 308 -24.96 -0.75 11.04
CA GLY A 308 -25.13 0.43 10.20
C GLY A 308 -25.06 1.76 10.98
N LYS A 309 -25.32 1.75 12.31
CA LYS A 309 -25.20 2.93 13.20
C LYS A 309 -23.75 3.29 13.52
N CYS A 310 -22.97 2.34 14.04
CA CYS A 310 -21.62 2.62 14.59
C CYS A 310 -20.46 2.00 13.78
N LYS A 311 -20.80 1.32 12.68
CA LYS A 311 -19.91 0.66 11.71
C LYS A 311 -19.01 -0.43 12.30
N LYS A 312 -19.29 -0.91 13.53
CA LYS A 312 -18.58 -2.04 14.15
C LYS A 312 -19.05 -3.35 13.54
N MET A 313 -18.11 -4.26 13.29
CA MET A 313 -18.41 -5.64 12.97
C MET A 313 -19.24 -6.28 14.10
N MET A 314 -20.37 -6.87 13.73
CA MET A 314 -21.25 -7.55 14.66
C MET A 314 -20.79 -9.00 14.86
N ARG A 315 -21.07 -9.57 16.03
CA ARG A 315 -20.58 -10.90 16.42
C ARG A 315 -21.72 -11.89 16.39
N TYR A 316 -21.42 -13.15 16.10
CA TYR A 316 -22.37 -14.24 16.28
C TYR A 316 -22.72 -14.44 17.75
N ASN A 317 -23.97 -14.82 17.99
CA ASN A 317 -24.46 -15.35 19.25
C ASN A 317 -24.94 -16.77 19.00
N VAL A 318 -24.26 -17.72 19.62
CA VAL A 318 -24.52 -19.16 19.48
C VAL A 318 -24.95 -19.64 20.85
N ARG A 319 -26.22 -20.04 20.95
CA ARG A 319 -26.75 -20.69 22.15
C ARG A 319 -26.76 -22.19 21.89
N THR A 320 -26.11 -22.95 22.77
CA THR A 320 -26.05 -24.42 22.74
C THR A 320 -27.19 -25.08 23.51
N ASP A 321 -28.14 -24.29 24.00
CA ASP A 321 -29.27 -24.76 24.82
C ASP A 321 -30.38 -25.34 23.93
N THR A 322 -31.43 -25.88 24.54
CA THR A 322 -32.55 -26.68 23.99
C THR A 322 -33.22 -26.14 22.71
N TYR A 323 -32.98 -24.88 22.34
CA TYR A 323 -33.36 -24.29 21.06
C TYR A 323 -32.16 -23.54 20.44
N PRO A 324 -31.42 -24.16 19.51
CA PRO A 324 -30.27 -23.53 18.86
C PRO A 324 -30.77 -22.35 18.02
N THR A 325 -30.65 -21.14 18.55
CA THR A 325 -31.00 -19.90 17.85
C THR A 325 -29.72 -19.19 17.43
N ASN A 326 -29.31 -19.42 16.18
CA ASN A 326 -28.21 -18.68 15.58
C ASN A 326 -28.67 -17.25 15.26
N SER A 327 -28.02 -16.27 15.88
CA SER A 327 -28.33 -14.85 15.67
C SER A 327 -27.06 -14.01 15.63
N ILE A 328 -27.14 -12.88 14.95
CA ILE A 328 -26.15 -11.83 15.10
C ILE A 328 -26.46 -11.09 16.40
N LYS A 329 -25.47 -11.01 17.29
CA LYS A 329 -25.56 -10.34 18.59
C LYS A 329 -25.80 -8.86 18.41
N ALA A 330 -26.60 -8.27 19.30
CA ALA A 330 -26.75 -6.83 19.40
C ALA A 330 -25.39 -6.12 19.46
N CYS A 331 -25.31 -4.95 18.84
CA CYS A 331 -24.13 -4.13 18.88
C CYS A 331 -23.86 -3.72 20.33
N ASN A 332 -22.61 -3.88 20.76
CA ASN A 332 -22.16 -3.51 22.09
C ASN A 332 -20.97 -2.55 22.04
N LYS A 333 -20.89 -1.72 20.99
CA LYS A 333 -19.85 -0.70 20.87
C LYS A 333 -20.19 0.48 21.76
N TYR A 334 -19.20 0.91 22.52
CA TYR A 334 -19.15 2.25 23.09
C TYR A 334 -18.27 3.13 22.17
N ASP A 335 -18.66 4.37 21.98
CA ASP A 335 -17.78 5.36 21.32
C ASP A 335 -16.65 5.81 22.26
N HIS A 336 -15.84 6.76 21.81
CA HIS A 336 -14.72 7.31 22.60
C HIS A 336 -15.18 8.16 23.80
N PHE A 337 -16.46 8.45 23.91
CA PHE A 337 -17.08 9.20 25.00
C PHE A 337 -17.95 8.31 25.89
N GLY A 338 -17.99 7.00 25.66
CA GLY A 338 -18.78 6.06 26.46
C GLY A 338 -20.27 6.04 26.12
N ASN A 339 -20.69 6.56 24.95
CA ASN A 339 -22.06 6.42 24.47
C ASN A 339 -22.27 5.02 23.88
N TYR A 340 -23.32 4.33 24.32
CA TYR A 340 -23.62 2.95 23.91
C TYR A 340 -24.41 2.90 22.59
N CYS A 341 -23.96 2.05 21.66
CA CYS A 341 -24.70 1.78 20.43
C CYS A 341 -25.88 0.82 20.70
N SER A 342 -27.10 1.33 20.60
CA SER A 342 -28.35 0.59 20.85
C SER A 342 -28.83 -0.29 19.68
N ASN A 343 -27.97 -0.62 18.72
CA ASN A 343 -28.37 -1.46 17.58
C ASN A 343 -28.64 -2.90 18.03
N ARG A 344 -29.84 -3.43 17.77
CA ARG A 344 -30.24 -4.77 18.21
C ARG A 344 -29.61 -5.86 17.34
N GLY A 345 -29.77 -7.11 17.78
CA GLY A 345 -29.38 -8.27 17.01
C GLY A 345 -30.46 -8.67 16.02
N ILE A 346 -30.08 -9.50 15.04
CA ILE A 346 -30.98 -10.05 14.02
C ILE A 346 -30.82 -11.58 13.96
N LYS A 347 -31.91 -12.31 13.73
CA LYS A 347 -31.87 -13.76 13.52
C LYS A 347 -31.12 -14.07 12.23
N ILE A 348 -30.34 -15.15 12.20
CA ILE A 348 -29.55 -15.49 11.01
C ILE A 348 -30.45 -15.83 9.83
N SER A 349 -31.58 -16.52 10.06
CA SER A 349 -32.50 -16.93 8.99
C SER A 349 -33.02 -15.73 8.20
N VAL A 350 -33.53 -14.72 8.91
CA VAL A 350 -34.03 -13.47 8.32
C VAL A 350 -32.96 -12.77 7.48
N LEU A 351 -31.71 -12.77 7.96
CA LEU A 351 -30.59 -12.16 7.24
C LEU A 351 -30.21 -12.98 5.99
N THR A 352 -30.22 -14.31 6.10
CA THR A 352 -29.94 -15.21 4.97
C THR A 352 -31.00 -15.11 3.88
N ASP A 353 -32.28 -15.02 4.25
CA ASP A 353 -33.39 -14.87 3.32
C ASP A 353 -33.26 -13.57 2.52
N PHE A 354 -32.93 -12.46 3.20
CA PHE A 354 -32.65 -11.18 2.55
C PHE A 354 -31.45 -11.25 1.59
N ILE A 355 -30.35 -11.89 2.01
CA ILE A 355 -29.16 -12.07 1.16
C ILE A 355 -29.50 -12.85 -0.11
N ASN A 356 -30.31 -13.90 -0.01
CA ASN A 356 -30.71 -14.71 -1.16
C ASN A 356 -31.51 -13.89 -2.18
N GLY A 357 -32.42 -13.03 -1.70
CA GLY A 357 -33.18 -12.11 -2.56
C GLY A 357 -32.27 -11.11 -3.29
N GLU A 358 -31.40 -10.43 -2.55
CA GLU A 358 -30.46 -9.45 -3.11
C GLU A 358 -29.48 -10.06 -4.12
N ILE A 359 -29.02 -11.30 -3.88
CA ILE A 359 -28.14 -12.01 -4.83
C ILE A 359 -28.89 -12.35 -6.11
N ALA A 360 -30.17 -12.73 -6.04
CA ALA A 360 -30.98 -12.97 -7.22
C ALA A 360 -31.18 -11.68 -8.04
N GLU A 361 -31.46 -10.55 -7.37
CA GLU A 361 -31.55 -9.25 -8.05
C GLU A 361 -30.21 -8.78 -8.62
N TYR A 362 -29.10 -9.04 -7.92
CA TYR A 362 -27.76 -8.73 -8.41
C TYR A 362 -27.40 -9.55 -9.66
N GLU A 363 -27.75 -10.83 -9.68
CA GLU A 363 -27.61 -11.69 -10.85
C GLU A 363 -28.42 -11.17 -12.04
N GLN A 364 -29.70 -10.81 -11.84
CA GLN A 364 -30.54 -10.24 -12.90
C GLN A 364 -29.95 -8.96 -13.48
N ARG A 365 -29.47 -8.05 -12.64
CA ARG A 365 -28.79 -6.82 -13.10
C ARG A 365 -27.56 -7.10 -13.96
N ILE A 366 -26.77 -8.13 -13.62
CA ILE A 366 -25.61 -8.53 -14.43
C ILE A 366 -26.06 -9.08 -15.78
N LEU A 367 -27.09 -9.92 -15.80
CA LEU A 367 -27.65 -10.49 -17.02
C LEU A 367 -28.24 -9.42 -17.94
N ASP A 368 -28.98 -8.46 -17.39
CA ASP A 368 -29.55 -7.33 -18.14
C ASP A 368 -28.46 -6.44 -18.73
N THR A 369 -27.39 -6.19 -17.97
CA THR A 369 -26.22 -5.42 -18.43
C THR A 369 -25.47 -6.17 -19.53
N GLU A 370 -25.29 -7.49 -19.41
CA GLU A 370 -24.66 -8.32 -20.44
C GLU A 370 -25.49 -8.33 -21.73
N ASN A 371 -26.82 -8.41 -21.63
CA ASN A 371 -27.74 -8.35 -22.77
C ASN A 371 -27.74 -6.97 -23.46
N TYR A 372 -27.73 -5.87 -22.70
CA TYR A 372 -27.68 -4.51 -23.24
C TYR A 372 -26.35 -4.21 -23.96
N ILE A 373 -25.22 -4.60 -23.35
CA ILE A 373 -23.89 -4.43 -23.95
C ILE A 373 -23.74 -5.30 -25.21
N ASN A 374 -24.28 -6.51 -25.21
CA ASN A 374 -24.18 -7.41 -26.36
C ASN A 374 -24.94 -6.93 -27.59
N ASN A 375 -26.08 -6.26 -27.45
CA ASN A 375 -26.93 -5.97 -28.60
C ASN A 375 -26.59 -4.67 -29.34
N ASN A 376 -26.23 -3.57 -28.66
CA ASN A 376 -26.18 -2.25 -29.32
C ASN A 376 -24.76 -1.81 -29.74
N LEU A 377 -23.76 -2.07 -28.88
CA LEU A 377 -22.37 -1.64 -29.13
C LEU A 377 -21.64 -2.60 -30.07
N ILE A 378 -21.89 -3.90 -29.95
CA ILE A 378 -21.29 -4.92 -30.83
C ILE A 378 -21.78 -4.73 -32.26
N GLU A 379 -23.10 -4.57 -32.43
CA GLU A 379 -23.69 -4.43 -33.76
C GLU A 379 -23.16 -3.16 -34.47
N GLN A 380 -22.92 -2.07 -33.73
CA GLN A 380 -22.27 -0.87 -34.26
C GLN A 380 -20.80 -1.12 -34.64
N LEU A 381 -20.00 -1.73 -33.76
CA LEU A 381 -18.59 -2.01 -34.03
C LEU A 381 -18.41 -3.01 -35.17
N GLU A 382 -19.25 -4.04 -35.26
CA GLU A 382 -19.25 -5.01 -36.37
C GLU A 382 -19.60 -4.35 -37.71
N ARG A 383 -20.56 -3.41 -37.73
CA ARG A 383 -20.84 -2.59 -38.92
C ARG A 383 -19.64 -1.75 -39.32
N THR A 384 -19.00 -1.06 -38.38
CA THR A 384 -17.80 -0.25 -38.64
C THR A 384 -16.62 -1.08 -39.15
N ILE A 385 -16.41 -2.28 -38.59
CA ILE A 385 -15.37 -3.22 -39.06
C ILE A 385 -15.66 -3.65 -40.50
N ASN A 386 -16.89 -4.06 -40.81
CA ASN A 386 -17.25 -4.47 -42.17
C ASN A 386 -17.07 -3.34 -43.21
N GLU A 387 -17.43 -2.10 -42.85
CA GLU A 387 -17.22 -0.93 -43.71
C GLU A 387 -15.74 -0.67 -44.00
N LYS A 388 -14.88 -0.73 -42.97
CA LYS A 388 -13.44 -0.54 -43.09
C LYS A 388 -12.77 -1.68 -43.85
N GLU A 389 -13.18 -2.93 -43.65
CA GLU A 389 -12.68 -4.07 -44.44
C GLU A 389 -13.01 -3.92 -45.93
N LEU A 390 -14.20 -3.40 -46.26
CA LEU A 390 -14.57 -3.12 -47.63
C LEU A 390 -13.71 -2.01 -48.25
N GLN A 391 -13.40 -0.96 -47.48
CA GLN A 391 -12.48 0.12 -47.91
C GLN A 391 -11.06 -0.41 -48.14
N LEU A 392 -10.55 -1.24 -47.23
CA LEU A 392 -9.25 -1.88 -47.36
C LEU A 392 -9.16 -2.75 -48.60
N LYS A 393 -10.22 -3.50 -48.93
CA LYS A 393 -10.30 -4.29 -50.17
C LYS A 393 -10.26 -3.41 -51.43
N LYS A 394 -10.87 -2.22 -51.39
CA LYS A 394 -10.82 -1.25 -52.50
C LYS A 394 -9.41 -0.66 -52.67
N LEU A 395 -8.75 -0.28 -51.57
CA LEU A 395 -7.39 0.27 -51.61
C LEU A 395 -6.37 -0.75 -52.09
N ASN A 396 -6.47 -2.01 -51.63
CA ASN A 396 -5.62 -3.09 -52.12
C ASN A 396 -5.79 -3.34 -53.62
N ARG A 397 -7.04 -3.32 -54.13
CA ARG A 397 -7.28 -3.40 -55.59
C ARG A 397 -6.68 -2.22 -56.35
N ALA A 398 -6.76 -1.01 -55.79
CA ALA A 398 -6.15 0.17 -56.40
C ALA A 398 -4.62 0.06 -56.45
N LEU A 399 -4.00 -0.48 -55.40
CA LEU A 399 -2.57 -0.76 -55.35
C LEU A 399 -2.16 -1.80 -56.40
N THR A 400 -2.96 -2.85 -56.62
CA THR A 400 -2.72 -3.82 -57.70
C THR A 400 -2.76 -3.15 -59.07
N LYS A 401 -3.77 -2.31 -59.33
CA LYS A 401 -3.87 -1.56 -60.60
C LYS A 401 -2.70 -0.61 -60.83
N ILE A 402 -2.18 0.02 -59.77
CA ILE A 402 -0.99 0.89 -59.87
C ILE A 402 0.24 0.08 -60.30
N LYS A 403 0.37 -1.17 -59.83
CA LYS A 403 1.43 -2.09 -60.28
C LYS A 403 1.27 -2.49 -61.74
N GLU A 404 0.06 -2.87 -62.15
CA GLU A 404 -0.25 -3.25 -63.53
C GLU A 404 0.05 -2.11 -64.52
N MET A 405 -0.32 -0.87 -64.20
CA MET A 405 -0.07 0.30 -65.06
C MET A 405 1.42 0.66 -65.18
N TYR A 406 2.20 0.40 -64.13
CA TYR A 406 3.66 0.56 -64.19
C TYR A 406 4.31 -0.53 -65.04
N GLU A 407 3.82 -1.77 -64.98
CA GLU A 407 4.28 -2.86 -65.87
C GLU A 407 3.99 -2.59 -67.36
N MET A 408 2.99 -1.76 -67.65
CA MET A 408 2.63 -1.32 -69.00
C MET A 408 3.39 -0.05 -69.46
N ASP A 409 4.37 0.41 -68.69
CA ASP A 409 5.14 1.65 -68.92
C ASP A 409 4.27 2.93 -69.04
N GLU A 410 3.05 2.93 -68.49
CA GLU A 410 2.18 4.12 -68.48
C GLU A 410 2.58 5.17 -67.41
N TYR A 411 3.42 4.78 -66.44
CA TYR A 411 3.92 5.67 -65.39
C TYR A 411 5.44 5.74 -65.38
N THR A 412 5.94 6.93 -65.08
CA THR A 412 7.35 7.10 -64.68
C THR A 412 7.58 6.48 -63.31
N ARG A 413 8.84 6.12 -63.02
CA ARG A 413 9.22 5.57 -61.72
C ARG A 413 8.83 6.47 -60.54
N GLU A 414 9.01 7.79 -60.70
CA GLU A 414 8.68 8.79 -59.68
C GLU A 414 7.16 8.83 -59.41
N GLU A 415 6.33 8.83 -60.46
CA GLU A 415 4.87 8.79 -60.31
C GLU A 415 4.35 7.49 -59.69
N TYR A 416 5.00 6.36 -59.98
CA TYR A 416 4.67 5.08 -59.39
C TYR A 416 5.00 5.04 -57.89
N GLU A 417 6.20 5.49 -57.51
CA GLU A 417 6.64 5.51 -56.12
C GLU A 417 5.72 6.41 -55.27
N GLU A 418 5.39 7.61 -55.74
CA GLU A 418 4.48 8.54 -55.05
C GLU A 418 3.07 7.94 -54.86
N ARG A 419 2.47 7.38 -55.91
CA ARG A 419 1.12 6.80 -55.85
C ARG A 419 1.07 5.55 -54.99
N LYS A 420 2.12 4.72 -55.04
CA LYS A 420 2.25 3.51 -54.21
C LYS A 420 2.38 3.88 -52.74
N GLU A 421 3.24 4.82 -52.40
CA GLU A 421 3.48 5.24 -51.02
C GLU A 421 2.21 5.80 -50.39
N LYS A 422 1.48 6.66 -51.11
CA LYS A 422 0.19 7.19 -50.65
C LYS A 422 -0.82 6.09 -50.32
N ARG A 423 -0.97 5.09 -51.20
CA ARG A 423 -1.90 3.96 -50.98
C ARG A 423 -1.43 3.03 -49.86
N GLN A 424 -0.12 2.83 -49.69
CA GLN A 424 0.41 2.03 -48.58
C GLN A 424 0.19 2.70 -47.23
N GLN A 425 0.34 4.04 -47.14
CA GLN A 425 0.03 4.79 -45.92
C GLN A 425 -1.46 4.71 -45.56
N GLU A 426 -2.35 4.85 -46.55
CA GLU A 426 -3.80 4.70 -46.34
C GLU A 426 -4.19 3.29 -45.87
N ILE A 427 -3.56 2.24 -46.43
CA ILE A 427 -3.79 0.85 -46.00
C ILE A 427 -3.30 0.64 -44.57
N ALA A 428 -2.08 1.07 -44.25
CA ALA A 428 -1.51 0.91 -42.91
C ALA A 428 -2.34 1.63 -41.83
N ALA A 429 -2.85 2.84 -42.13
CA ALA A 429 -3.75 3.56 -41.24
C ALA A 429 -5.05 2.78 -40.99
N LEU A 430 -5.66 2.23 -42.06
CA LEU A 430 -6.91 1.46 -41.95
C LEU A 430 -6.72 0.13 -41.20
N GLU A 431 -5.59 -0.56 -41.39
CA GLU A 431 -5.25 -1.79 -40.67
C GLU A 431 -5.06 -1.54 -39.17
N SER A 432 -4.42 -0.42 -38.81
CA SER A 432 -4.26 0.01 -37.42
C SER A 432 -5.63 0.25 -36.78
N GLU A 433 -6.53 1.00 -37.44
CA GLU A 433 -7.88 1.27 -36.92
C GLU A 433 -8.71 -0.02 -36.77
N LEU A 434 -8.63 -0.94 -37.74
CA LEU A 434 -9.29 -2.24 -37.66
C LEU A 434 -8.78 -3.08 -36.48
N SER A 435 -7.49 -3.02 -36.18
CA SER A 435 -6.92 -3.75 -35.04
C SER A 435 -7.46 -3.25 -33.70
N VAL A 436 -7.67 -1.94 -33.56
CA VAL A 436 -8.24 -1.31 -32.35
C VAL A 436 -9.69 -1.74 -32.16
N HIS A 437 -10.53 -1.63 -33.19
CA HIS A 437 -11.95 -2.02 -33.09
C HIS A 437 -12.14 -3.52 -32.84
N ARG A 438 -11.30 -4.38 -33.43
CA ARG A 438 -11.30 -5.83 -33.15
C ARG A 438 -10.88 -6.13 -31.71
N TYR A 439 -9.95 -5.36 -31.15
CA TYR A 439 -9.56 -5.46 -29.75
C TYR A 439 -10.68 -4.98 -28.80
N GLU A 440 -11.38 -3.90 -29.14
CA GLU A 440 -12.53 -3.37 -28.39
C GLU A 440 -13.69 -4.38 -28.31
N ILE A 441 -13.94 -5.14 -29.38
CA ILE A 441 -14.91 -6.26 -29.36
C ILE A 441 -14.48 -7.37 -28.37
N ASN A 442 -13.18 -7.49 -28.07
CA ASN A 442 -12.61 -8.62 -27.33
C ASN A 442 -12.25 -8.29 -25.86
N TYR A 443 -12.27 -7.02 -25.41
CA TYR A 443 -11.62 -6.64 -24.13
C TYR A 443 -12.54 -6.27 -22.93
N ASP A 444 -12.14 -6.83 -21.77
CA ASP A 444 -12.43 -6.60 -20.34
C ASP A 444 -13.84 -6.71 -19.74
N SER A 445 -14.92 -6.23 -20.39
CA SER A 445 -16.25 -6.25 -19.75
C SER A 445 -16.88 -7.65 -19.72
N ARG A 446 -16.72 -8.41 -20.81
CA ARG A 446 -17.33 -9.75 -21.00
C ARG A 446 -16.70 -10.83 -20.13
N LYS A 447 -15.38 -10.77 -19.93
CA LYS A 447 -14.65 -11.76 -19.11
C LYS A 447 -15.03 -11.63 -17.63
N LYS A 448 -15.14 -10.40 -17.13
CA LYS A 448 -15.51 -10.10 -15.74
C LYS A 448 -16.96 -10.51 -15.43
N ASN A 449 -17.91 -10.27 -16.34
CA ASN A 449 -19.31 -10.65 -16.11
C ASN A 449 -19.53 -12.17 -16.14
N LYS A 450 -18.92 -12.89 -17.09
CA LYS A 450 -18.98 -14.36 -17.12
C LYS A 450 -18.33 -15.01 -15.89
N GLU A 451 -17.21 -14.47 -15.41
CA GLU A 451 -16.57 -14.93 -14.18
C GLU A 451 -17.43 -14.64 -12.94
N ARG A 452 -18.11 -13.48 -12.89
CA ARG A 452 -19.06 -13.13 -11.82
C ARG A 452 -20.28 -14.05 -11.79
N ILE A 453 -20.89 -14.37 -12.94
CA ILE A 453 -22.04 -15.30 -13.01
C ILE A 453 -21.64 -16.70 -12.53
N LYS A 454 -20.46 -17.20 -12.96
CA LYS A 454 -19.93 -18.49 -12.46
C LYS A 454 -19.77 -18.48 -10.93
N LEU A 455 -19.28 -17.37 -10.39
CA LEU A 455 -19.11 -17.20 -8.95
C LEU A 455 -20.46 -17.19 -8.21
N ILE A 456 -21.47 -16.52 -8.76
CA ILE A 456 -22.85 -16.50 -8.21
C ILE A 456 -23.46 -17.91 -8.20
N ASN A 457 -23.29 -18.68 -9.28
CA ASN A 457 -23.77 -20.06 -9.32
C ASN A 457 -23.08 -20.94 -8.27
N SER A 458 -21.75 -20.84 -8.17
CA SER A 458 -20.99 -21.55 -7.12
C SER A 458 -21.42 -21.12 -5.71
N PHE A 459 -21.80 -19.86 -5.51
CA PHE A 459 -22.38 -19.41 -4.26
C PHE A 459 -23.72 -20.08 -3.98
N LYS A 460 -24.66 -20.09 -4.92
CA LYS A 460 -25.97 -20.73 -4.74
C LYS A 460 -25.84 -22.22 -4.39
N ASP A 461 -24.95 -22.93 -5.07
CA ASP A 461 -24.71 -24.36 -4.83
C ASP A 461 -24.17 -24.63 -3.42
N ILE A 462 -23.15 -23.88 -2.99
CA ILE A 462 -22.53 -24.06 -1.67
C ILE A 462 -23.45 -23.55 -0.56
N TRP A 463 -24.16 -22.45 -0.79
CA TRP A 463 -24.98 -21.78 0.22
C TRP A 463 -26.24 -22.58 0.55
N SER A 464 -26.85 -23.21 -0.46
CA SER A 464 -28.05 -24.05 -0.32
C SER A 464 -27.76 -25.49 0.14
N SER A 465 -26.53 -25.98 -0.04
CA SER A 465 -26.17 -27.34 0.35
C SER A 465 -26.11 -27.52 1.88
N GLU A 466 -26.79 -28.55 2.39
CA GLU A 466 -26.75 -28.97 3.80
C GLU A 466 -25.44 -29.70 4.16
N SER A 467 -24.70 -30.23 3.19
CA SER A 467 -23.46 -30.99 3.40
C SER A 467 -22.20 -30.11 3.48
N THR A 468 -22.32 -28.80 3.28
CA THR A 468 -21.20 -27.86 3.28
C THR A 468 -20.95 -27.28 4.67
N THR A 469 -19.67 -27.01 4.98
CA THR A 469 -19.32 -26.43 6.27
C THR A 469 -19.62 -24.94 6.32
N GLU A 470 -19.87 -24.39 7.51
CA GLU A 470 -20.02 -22.95 7.74
C GLU A 470 -18.80 -22.14 7.25
N ASN A 471 -17.61 -22.74 7.26
CA ASN A 471 -16.39 -22.13 6.76
C ASN A 471 -16.40 -22.03 5.23
N ASP A 472 -16.88 -23.05 4.52
CA ASP A 472 -17.01 -23.03 3.06
C ASP A 472 -18.02 -21.97 2.64
N LYS A 473 -19.16 -21.91 3.34
CA LYS A 473 -20.16 -20.84 3.19
C LYS A 473 -19.54 -19.46 3.40
N ASN A 474 -18.68 -19.29 4.40
CA ASN A 474 -17.99 -18.03 4.64
C ASN A 474 -16.99 -17.66 3.55
N MET A 475 -16.23 -18.63 3.05
CA MET A 475 -15.26 -18.41 1.98
C MET A 475 -15.94 -17.96 0.69
N ILE A 476 -17.03 -18.62 0.29
CA ILE A 476 -17.76 -18.25 -0.93
C ILE A 476 -18.48 -16.91 -0.76
N ALA A 477 -19.08 -16.64 0.40
CA ALA A 477 -19.73 -15.36 0.68
C ALA A 477 -18.76 -14.18 0.58
N LYS A 478 -17.54 -14.31 1.10
CA LYS A 478 -16.50 -13.26 1.01
C LYS A 478 -16.00 -12.98 -0.41
N LYS A 479 -16.20 -13.91 -1.35
CA LYS A 479 -15.86 -13.68 -2.76
C LYS A 479 -16.89 -12.79 -3.47
N ILE A 480 -18.15 -12.81 -3.03
CA ILE A 480 -19.24 -12.04 -3.64
C ILE A 480 -19.59 -10.78 -2.85
N ILE A 481 -19.63 -10.89 -1.53
CA ILE A 481 -20.07 -9.85 -0.61
C ILE A 481 -18.84 -9.24 0.07
N SER A 482 -18.69 -7.92 -0.06
CA SER A 482 -17.67 -7.15 0.66
C SER A 482 -18.16 -6.78 2.06
N ARG A 483 -19.44 -6.42 2.20
CA ARG A 483 -19.98 -5.86 3.45
C ARG A 483 -21.51 -5.95 3.51
N ILE A 484 -22.05 -6.24 4.69
CA ILE A 484 -23.47 -6.20 5.00
C ILE A 484 -23.68 -5.24 6.16
N GLU A 485 -24.46 -4.18 5.97
CA GLU A 485 -24.80 -3.23 7.02
C GLU A 485 -26.24 -3.43 7.49
N TYR A 486 -26.43 -3.53 8.81
CA TYR A 486 -27.74 -3.72 9.41
C TYR A 486 -28.07 -2.61 10.43
N VAL A 487 -29.25 -2.00 10.28
CA VAL A 487 -29.80 -1.02 11.22
C VAL A 487 -31.12 -1.53 11.77
N PHE A 488 -31.24 -1.57 13.09
CA PHE A 488 -32.51 -1.76 13.77
C PHE A 488 -33.18 -0.40 14.01
N GLU A 489 -34.37 -0.23 13.44
CA GLU A 489 -35.27 0.89 13.67
C GLU A 489 -36.44 0.45 14.55
N LYS A 490 -36.75 1.24 15.57
CA LYS A 490 -37.80 0.88 16.54
C LYS A 490 -39.15 1.32 15.96
N GLY A 491 -40.05 0.37 15.72
CA GLY A 491 -41.41 0.64 15.25
C GLY A 491 -41.59 0.58 13.73
N SER A 492 -40.56 0.14 12.99
CA SER A 492 -40.68 -0.24 11.58
C SER A 492 -40.59 -1.77 11.47
N ASP A 493 -41.48 -2.36 10.67
CA ASP A 493 -41.40 -3.77 10.27
C ASP A 493 -40.43 -3.95 9.07
N GLU A 494 -39.91 -2.86 8.51
CA GLU A 494 -38.96 -2.90 7.40
C GLU A 494 -37.53 -3.20 7.88
N LEU A 495 -36.90 -4.16 7.22
CA LEU A 495 -35.51 -4.53 7.47
C LEU A 495 -34.58 -3.54 6.78
N ASN A 496 -33.95 -2.65 7.55
CA ASN A 496 -32.91 -1.76 7.03
C ASN A 496 -31.57 -2.53 6.93
N ILE A 497 -31.39 -3.25 5.83
CA ILE A 497 -30.19 -4.02 5.48
C ILE A 497 -29.65 -3.50 4.14
N SER A 498 -28.34 -3.25 4.07
CA SER A 498 -27.64 -2.86 2.84
C SER A 498 -26.49 -3.81 2.58
N ILE A 499 -26.42 -4.36 1.37
CA ILE A 499 -25.35 -5.28 0.94
C ILE A 499 -24.46 -4.58 -0.09
N GLN A 500 -23.15 -4.67 0.12
CA GLN A 500 -22.14 -4.25 -0.84
C GLN A 500 -21.50 -5.50 -1.45
N PHE A 501 -21.58 -5.60 -2.77
CA PHE A 501 -20.94 -6.67 -3.56
C PHE A 501 -19.51 -6.26 -3.98
N ASN A 502 -18.68 -7.25 -4.35
CA ASN A 502 -17.29 -7.05 -4.79
C ASN A 502 -17.11 -6.63 -6.25
#